data_AF-S1PGR2-F1
#
_entry.id   AF-S1PGR2-F1
#
_cell.length_a   1.000
_cell.length_b   1.000
_cell.length_c   1.000
_cell.angle_alpha   90.00
_cell.angle_beta   90.00
_cell.angle_gamma   90.00
#
_symmetry.space_group_name_H-M   'P 1'
#
loop_
_entity.id
_entity.type
_entity.pdbx_description
1 polymer ?
#
loop_
_entity_poly.entity_id
_entity_poly.type
_entity_poly.pdbx_seq_one_letter_code
_entity_poly.pdbx_strand_id
1 'polypeptide(L)'
;MTRPIQASLDLQALKQNLSIVRQAAPRARVWSVVKANAYGHGIERIWSALGATDGFALLNLEEAITLRERGWKGPILMLEGFFHAQDLEIYDQHRLTTCVHSNWQLKALQNARLKAPLDIYLKVNSGMNRLGFQPDRVLTVWQQLRAMANVGEMTLMSHFAEAEHPDGISSAMARIEQAAEGLECRRSLSNSAATLWHQEAHFDWVRPGIILYGASPSGQWRDIANTGLRPVMTLSSEIIGVQTLKAGERVGYGGRYTARDEQRIGIVAAGYADGYPRHAPTGTPVLVDGVRTMTVGTVSMDMLAVDLTPCPQAGIGTPVELWGKEIKIDDVAAAAGTVGYELMCALALRVPVVTV
;
A
#
# COMPACT_ATOMS: atom_id res chain seq x y z
N MET A 1 13.56 -28.58 7.02
CA MET A 1 12.85 -27.93 5.91
C MET A 1 11.66 -27.19 6.49
N THR A 2 11.61 -25.88 6.29
CA THR A 2 10.46 -25.05 6.65
C THR A 2 9.27 -25.40 5.74
N ARG A 3 8.06 -25.12 6.20
CA ARG A 3 6.83 -25.17 5.40
C ARG A 3 7.04 -24.48 4.04
N PRO A 4 6.62 -25.06 2.90
CA PRO A 4 6.92 -24.53 1.57
C PRO A 4 6.00 -23.36 1.23
N ILE A 5 6.24 -22.22 1.89
CA ILE A 5 5.61 -20.94 1.62
C ILE A 5 6.66 -19.84 1.81
N GLN A 6 6.68 -18.86 0.91
CA GLN A 6 7.66 -17.78 0.93
C GLN A 6 7.13 -16.55 0.20
N ALA A 7 7.42 -15.37 0.71
CA ALA A 7 7.31 -14.11 -0.03
C ALA A 7 8.70 -13.69 -0.53
N SER A 8 8.83 -13.46 -1.84
CA SER A 8 10.03 -12.89 -2.44
C SER A 8 9.78 -11.45 -2.88
N LEU A 9 10.76 -10.57 -2.63
CA LEU A 9 10.67 -9.13 -2.88
C LEU A 9 11.70 -8.71 -3.93
N ASP A 10 11.26 -8.31 -5.12
CA ASP A 10 12.11 -7.84 -6.20
C ASP A 10 12.50 -6.36 -5.98
N LEU A 11 13.70 -6.13 -5.47
CA LEU A 11 14.16 -4.77 -5.16
C LEU A 11 14.46 -3.96 -6.43
N GLN A 12 14.69 -4.63 -7.57
CA GLN A 12 14.89 -3.96 -8.84
C GLN A 12 13.55 -3.48 -9.41
N ALA A 13 12.47 -4.25 -9.26
CA ALA A 13 11.11 -3.82 -9.56
C ALA A 13 10.73 -2.58 -8.74
N LEU A 14 11.06 -2.55 -7.44
CA LEU A 14 10.79 -1.40 -6.58
C LEU A 14 11.53 -0.13 -7.05
N LYS A 15 12.81 -0.24 -7.41
CA LYS A 15 13.59 0.86 -8.01
C LYS A 15 12.99 1.35 -9.33
N GLN A 16 12.59 0.41 -10.19
CA GLN A 16 11.96 0.72 -11.46
C GLN A 16 10.62 1.46 -11.26
N ASN A 17 9.80 0.99 -10.33
CA ASN A 17 8.51 1.62 -10.02
C ASN A 17 8.70 3.05 -9.50
N LEU A 18 9.69 3.30 -8.64
CA LEU A 18 10.04 4.65 -8.21
C LEU A 18 10.47 5.54 -9.40
N SER A 19 11.26 5.00 -10.33
CA SER A 19 11.66 5.71 -11.55
C SER A 19 10.45 6.09 -12.41
N ILE A 20 9.50 5.16 -12.60
CA ILE A 20 8.25 5.41 -13.33
C ILE A 20 7.43 6.52 -12.65
N VAL A 21 7.34 6.52 -11.32
CA VAL A 21 6.66 7.60 -10.58
C VAL A 21 7.33 8.96 -10.83
N ARG A 22 8.66 9.01 -10.80
CA ARG A 22 9.39 10.26 -11.11
C ARG A 22 9.18 10.72 -12.54
N GLN A 23 9.05 9.79 -13.49
CA GLN A 23 8.74 10.11 -14.89
C GLN A 23 7.30 10.62 -15.04
N ALA A 24 6.35 10.07 -14.29
CA ALA A 24 4.96 10.52 -14.30
C ALA A 24 4.81 11.93 -13.72
N ALA A 25 5.58 12.28 -12.68
CA ALA A 25 5.54 13.57 -12.00
C ALA A 25 6.92 14.28 -11.96
N PRO A 26 7.49 14.69 -13.12
CA PRO A 26 8.89 15.09 -13.24
C PRO A 26 9.25 16.40 -12.52
N ARG A 27 8.24 17.21 -12.19
CA ARG A 27 8.40 18.50 -11.50
C ARG A 27 8.11 18.42 -10.00
N ALA A 28 7.47 17.34 -9.54
CA ALA A 28 7.11 17.16 -8.14
C ALA A 28 8.20 16.37 -7.41
N ARG A 29 8.37 16.65 -6.12
CA ARG A 29 9.12 15.80 -5.22
C ARG A 29 8.29 14.58 -4.82
N VAL A 30 8.95 13.49 -4.46
CA VAL A 30 8.31 12.21 -4.15
C VAL A 30 8.40 11.88 -2.66
N TRP A 31 7.25 11.75 -2.02
CA TRP A 31 7.11 11.03 -0.76
C TRP A 31 6.82 9.56 -1.04
N SER A 32 7.83 8.70 -0.89
CA SER A 32 7.59 7.26 -0.95
C SER A 32 6.81 6.82 0.28
N VAL A 33 5.55 6.42 0.10
CA VAL A 33 4.68 6.04 1.21
C VAL A 33 4.98 4.61 1.63
N VAL A 34 5.46 4.43 2.86
CA VAL A 34 5.95 3.15 3.40
C VAL A 34 5.28 2.73 4.72
N LYS A 35 4.08 3.27 5.00
CA LYS A 35 3.30 2.88 6.20
C LYS A 35 2.94 1.39 6.20
N ALA A 36 2.53 0.88 7.37
CA ALA A 36 2.15 -0.52 7.57
C ALA A 36 3.27 -1.47 7.13
N ASN A 37 4.48 -1.21 7.64
CA ASN A 37 5.70 -1.95 7.33
C ASN A 37 5.98 -2.03 5.82
N ALA A 38 5.96 -0.88 5.14
CA ALA A 38 6.05 -0.77 3.69
C ALA A 38 5.00 -1.64 2.97
N TYR A 39 3.74 -1.55 3.40
CA TYR A 39 2.64 -2.35 2.88
C TYR A 39 2.96 -3.85 2.89
N GLY A 40 3.46 -4.35 4.01
CA GLY A 40 3.86 -5.76 4.20
C GLY A 40 5.21 -6.17 3.58
N HIS A 41 5.90 -5.28 2.87
CA HIS A 41 7.21 -5.60 2.25
C HIS A 41 8.39 -5.51 3.24
N GLY A 42 8.20 -4.90 4.41
CA GLY A 42 9.25 -4.73 5.40
C GLY A 42 10.08 -3.48 5.14
N ILE A 43 9.90 -2.42 5.93
CA ILE A 43 10.63 -1.16 5.75
C ILE A 43 12.15 -1.37 5.78
N GLU A 44 12.64 -2.21 6.69
CA GLU A 44 14.06 -2.55 6.80
C GLU A 44 14.63 -3.24 5.55
N ARG A 45 13.80 -4.00 4.84
CA ARG A 45 14.20 -4.76 3.65
C ARG A 45 14.26 -3.88 2.42
N ILE A 46 13.38 -2.87 2.34
CA ILE A 46 13.11 -2.16 1.09
C ILE A 46 13.61 -0.71 1.06
N TRP A 47 13.88 -0.08 2.20
CA TRP A 47 14.15 1.38 2.23
C TRP A 47 15.34 1.78 1.35
N SER A 48 16.40 0.96 1.31
CA SER A 48 17.61 1.25 0.52
C SER A 48 17.35 1.21 -0.98
N ALA A 49 16.43 0.36 -1.44
CA ALA A 49 15.99 0.32 -2.83
C ALA A 49 15.21 1.59 -3.23
N LEU A 50 14.60 2.28 -2.27
CA LEU A 50 13.95 3.58 -2.46
C LEU A 50 14.89 4.77 -2.18
N GLY A 51 16.21 4.57 -2.14
CA GLY A 51 17.18 5.62 -1.79
C GLY A 51 17.19 6.87 -2.70
N ALA A 52 16.56 6.79 -3.88
CA ALA A 52 16.38 7.92 -4.80
C ALA A 52 15.09 8.74 -4.55
N THR A 53 14.32 8.41 -3.51
CA THR A 53 13.13 9.18 -3.11
C THR A 53 13.54 10.53 -2.52
N ASP A 54 12.67 11.55 -2.64
CA ASP A 54 12.94 12.85 -2.00
C ASP A 54 12.62 12.80 -0.50
N GLY A 55 11.70 11.93 -0.09
CA GLY A 55 11.35 11.68 1.30
C GLY A 55 10.59 10.37 1.50
N PHE A 56 10.46 9.93 2.76
CA PHE A 56 9.56 8.84 3.14
C PHE A 56 8.33 9.38 3.87
N ALA A 57 7.17 8.78 3.63
CA ALA A 57 5.95 9.11 4.34
C ALA A 57 5.33 7.88 5.01
N LEU A 58 5.03 7.97 6.30
CA LEU A 58 4.52 6.86 7.10
C LEU A 58 3.68 7.33 8.29
N LEU A 59 3.34 6.42 9.20
CA LEU A 59 2.45 6.67 10.34
C LEU A 59 3.07 6.32 11.68
N ASN A 60 3.90 5.27 11.73
CA ASN A 60 4.41 4.71 12.97
C ASN A 60 5.75 5.39 13.36
N LEU A 61 5.90 5.79 14.63
CA LEU A 61 7.11 6.48 15.09
C LEU A 61 8.32 5.54 15.12
N GLU A 62 8.12 4.29 15.52
CA GLU A 62 9.18 3.29 15.56
C GLU A 62 9.77 3.06 14.16
N GLU A 63 8.95 2.96 13.12
CA GLU A 63 9.37 2.88 11.71
C GLU A 63 10.16 4.13 11.27
N ALA A 64 9.76 5.32 11.70
CA ALA A 64 10.48 6.58 11.39
C ALA A 64 11.85 6.62 12.08
N ILE A 65 11.92 6.16 13.33
CA ILE A 65 13.17 6.03 14.10
C ILE A 65 14.07 5.00 13.43
N THR A 66 13.53 3.84 13.03
CA THR A 66 14.26 2.81 12.29
C THR A 66 14.89 3.38 11.02
N LEU A 67 14.17 4.19 10.23
CA LEU A 67 14.77 4.85 9.05
C LEU A 67 15.97 5.74 9.43
N ARG A 68 15.87 6.50 10.52
CA ARG A 68 16.98 7.35 11.01
C ARG A 68 18.18 6.53 11.46
N GLU A 69 17.94 5.45 12.21
CA GLU A 69 18.98 4.53 12.71
C GLU A 69 19.67 3.80 11.55
N ARG A 70 18.92 3.43 10.51
CA ARG A 70 19.44 2.86 9.27
C ARG A 70 20.17 3.87 8.37
N GLY A 71 20.18 5.15 8.77
CA GLY A 71 21.00 6.18 8.15
C GLY A 71 20.27 7.12 7.19
N TRP A 72 18.94 7.02 7.03
CA TRP A 72 18.18 7.95 6.19
C TRP A 72 18.29 9.39 6.71
N LYS A 73 18.84 10.29 5.88
CA LYS A 73 19.02 11.71 6.21
C LYS A 73 17.98 12.63 5.59
N GLY A 74 17.24 12.15 4.59
CA GLY A 74 16.17 12.93 3.98
C GLY A 74 14.97 13.13 4.92
N PRO A 75 13.98 13.92 4.51
CA PRO A 75 12.82 14.21 5.33
C PRO A 75 11.93 12.96 5.50
N ILE A 76 11.16 12.93 6.60
CA ILE A 76 10.18 11.89 6.93
C ILE A 76 8.87 12.58 7.30
N LEU A 77 7.80 12.30 6.56
CA LEU A 77 6.47 12.86 6.79
C LEU A 77 5.56 11.88 7.56
N MET A 78 5.04 12.34 8.69
CA MET A 78 4.03 11.64 9.47
C MET A 78 2.63 12.03 8.99
N LEU A 79 1.99 11.15 8.21
CA LEU A 79 0.79 11.47 7.42
C LEU A 79 -0.49 11.75 8.23
N GLU A 80 -0.53 11.28 9.48
CA GLU A 80 -1.62 11.51 10.45
C GLU A 80 -1.21 12.48 11.57
N GLY A 81 0.02 12.99 11.49
CA GLY A 81 0.59 13.82 12.55
C GLY A 81 0.91 13.02 13.80
N PHE A 82 0.97 13.72 14.93
CA PHE A 82 1.18 13.13 16.25
C PHE A 82 -0.15 12.82 16.92
N PHE A 83 -0.12 11.87 17.87
CA PHE A 83 -1.30 11.41 18.62
C PHE A 83 -1.32 11.95 20.06
N HIS A 84 -0.16 12.32 20.60
CA HIS A 84 -0.01 12.94 21.91
C HIS A 84 0.90 14.16 21.81
N ALA A 85 0.71 15.15 22.69
CA ALA A 85 1.56 16.35 22.69
C ALA A 85 3.02 16.03 23.05
N GLN A 86 3.26 15.00 23.87
CA GLN A 86 4.58 14.53 24.27
C GLN A 86 5.37 13.97 23.09
N ASP A 87 4.69 13.42 22.07
CA ASP A 87 5.35 12.87 20.88
C ASP A 87 6.20 13.95 20.18
N LEU A 88 5.85 15.24 20.30
CA LEU A 88 6.58 16.34 19.68
C LEU A 88 8.07 16.40 20.05
N GLU A 89 8.46 15.86 21.21
CA GLU A 89 9.88 15.70 21.58
C GLU A 89 10.61 14.75 20.62
N ILE A 90 9.96 13.64 20.24
CA ILE A 90 10.48 12.67 19.27
C ILE A 90 10.54 13.31 17.88
N TYR A 91 9.53 14.10 17.51
CA TYR A 91 9.52 14.80 16.22
C TYR A 91 10.69 15.78 16.09
N ASP A 92 10.98 16.55 17.13
CA ASP A 92 12.14 17.46 17.18
C ASP A 92 13.46 16.67 17.15
N GLN A 93 13.61 15.66 18.01
CA GLN A 93 14.81 14.83 18.08
C GLN A 93 15.15 14.17 16.73
N HIS A 94 14.15 13.66 16.02
CA HIS A 94 14.34 12.92 14.78
C HIS A 94 14.09 13.77 13.52
N ARG A 95 13.84 15.08 13.66
CA ARG A 95 13.54 16.02 12.57
C ARG A 95 12.45 15.46 11.64
N LEU A 96 11.30 15.16 12.22
CA LEU A 96 10.14 14.65 11.51
C LEU A 96 9.26 15.81 11.03
N THR A 97 8.77 15.70 9.79
CA THR A 97 7.72 16.56 9.24
C THR A 97 6.36 16.02 9.70
N THR A 98 5.43 16.89 10.08
CA THR A 98 4.15 16.45 10.65
C THR A 98 2.93 17.01 9.94
N CYS A 99 1.90 16.19 9.81
CA CYS A 99 0.58 16.64 9.38
C CYS A 99 -0.19 17.29 10.55
N VAL A 100 -0.85 18.41 10.31
CA VAL A 100 -1.77 19.05 11.25
C VAL A 100 -3.16 19.09 10.64
N HIS A 101 -4.14 18.54 11.34
CA HIS A 101 -5.51 18.34 10.83
C HIS A 101 -6.60 18.66 11.86
N SER A 102 -6.23 19.14 13.05
CA SER A 102 -7.17 19.42 14.14
C SER A 102 -6.69 20.53 15.09
N ASN A 103 -7.63 21.21 15.77
CA ASN A 103 -7.33 22.33 16.67
C ASN A 103 -6.47 21.94 17.87
N TRP A 104 -6.59 20.70 18.37
CA TRP A 104 -5.79 20.27 19.52
C TRP A 104 -4.30 20.17 19.16
N GLN A 105 -3.98 19.79 17.92
CA GLN A 105 -2.59 19.76 17.42
C GLN A 105 -2.00 21.18 17.33
N LEU A 106 -2.82 22.18 16.97
CA LEU A 106 -2.39 23.59 17.01
C LEU A 106 -1.99 24.00 18.42
N LYS A 107 -2.83 23.68 19.41
CA LYS A 107 -2.55 23.98 20.82
C LYS A 107 -1.32 23.23 21.34
N ALA A 108 -1.13 21.97 20.94
CA ALA A 108 0.04 21.20 21.29
C ALA A 108 1.33 21.82 20.72
N LEU A 109 1.32 22.19 19.43
CA LEU A 109 2.43 22.88 18.77
C LEU A 109 2.73 24.23 19.42
N GLN A 110 1.72 25.01 19.75
CA GLN A 110 1.92 26.31 20.41
C GLN A 110 2.60 26.18 21.79
N ASN A 111 2.29 25.12 22.55
CA ASN A 111 2.81 24.91 23.90
C ASN A 111 4.12 24.12 23.95
N ALA A 112 4.53 23.52 22.82
CA ALA A 112 5.72 22.70 22.77
C ALA A 112 7.00 23.53 22.96
N ARG A 113 8.03 22.89 23.52
CA ARG A 113 9.38 23.44 23.62
C ARG A 113 10.30 22.63 22.72
N LEU A 114 10.45 23.09 21.48
CA LEU A 114 11.26 22.41 20.47
C LEU A 114 12.61 23.10 20.32
N LYS A 115 13.64 22.35 19.95
CA LYS A 115 14.97 22.90 19.64
C LYS A 115 14.99 23.56 18.27
N ALA A 116 14.17 23.09 17.34
CA ALA A 116 13.98 23.67 16.02
C ALA A 116 12.50 23.64 15.60
N PRO A 117 12.07 24.56 14.71
CA PRO A 117 10.73 24.51 14.15
C PRO A 117 10.52 23.23 13.30
N LEU A 118 9.30 22.71 13.30
CA LEU A 118 8.90 21.56 12.50
C LEU A 118 8.25 22.00 11.19
N ASP A 119 8.57 21.30 10.10
CA ASP A 119 7.84 21.47 8.84
C ASP A 119 6.44 20.84 8.96
N ILE A 120 5.42 21.58 8.52
CA ILE A 120 4.02 21.26 8.71
C ILE A 120 3.29 21.04 7.39
N TYR A 121 2.51 19.97 7.33
CA TYR A 121 1.52 19.73 6.30
C TYR A 121 0.13 20.04 6.85
N LEU A 122 -0.44 21.20 6.50
CA LEU A 122 -1.79 21.57 6.93
C LEU A 122 -2.81 20.80 6.08
N LYS A 123 -3.59 19.92 6.70
CA LYS A 123 -4.52 19.05 5.99
C LYS A 123 -5.89 19.69 5.81
N VAL A 124 -6.36 19.73 4.58
CA VAL A 124 -7.71 20.17 4.18
C VAL A 124 -8.58 18.95 3.95
N ASN A 125 -9.77 18.96 4.54
CA ASN A 125 -10.84 18.04 4.17
C ASN A 125 -11.50 18.53 2.89
N SER A 126 -11.19 17.87 1.77
CA SER A 126 -11.72 18.18 0.44
C SER A 126 -12.89 17.29 0.02
N GLY A 127 -13.45 16.49 0.95
CA GLY A 127 -14.61 15.63 0.69
C GLY A 127 -14.47 14.19 1.15
N MET A 128 -13.25 13.73 1.46
CA MET A 128 -13.04 12.38 2.02
C MET A 128 -13.66 12.23 3.42
N ASN A 129 -13.86 13.34 4.15
CA ASN A 129 -14.51 13.37 5.47
C ASN A 129 -13.89 12.43 6.51
N ARG A 130 -12.55 12.31 6.48
CA ARG A 130 -11.77 11.50 7.44
C ARG A 130 -10.92 12.36 8.37
N LEU A 131 -10.05 13.20 7.82
CA LEU A 131 -9.17 14.12 8.55
C LEU A 131 -9.02 15.42 7.77
N GLY A 132 -8.77 16.52 8.49
CA GLY A 132 -8.46 17.82 7.92
C GLY A 132 -9.47 18.90 8.30
N PHE A 133 -9.04 20.15 8.19
CA PHE A 133 -9.90 21.31 8.40
C PHE A 133 -10.84 21.52 7.22
N GLN A 134 -12.02 22.07 7.49
CA GLN A 134 -12.93 22.51 6.44
C GLN A 134 -12.32 23.68 5.65
N PRO A 135 -12.58 23.81 4.33
CA PRO A 135 -11.96 24.82 3.47
C PRO A 135 -12.01 26.25 4.02
N ASP A 136 -13.16 26.66 4.57
CA ASP A 136 -13.40 27.99 5.16
C ASP A 136 -12.51 28.29 6.38
N ARG A 137 -11.98 27.25 7.04
CA ARG A 137 -11.11 27.37 8.20
C ARG A 137 -9.63 27.45 7.85
N VAL A 138 -9.25 27.11 6.62
CA VAL A 138 -7.85 26.89 6.24
C VAL A 138 -7.03 28.16 6.34
N LEU A 139 -7.50 29.29 5.80
CA LEU A 139 -6.80 30.57 5.88
C LEU A 139 -6.50 30.98 7.34
N THR A 140 -7.49 30.86 8.22
CA THR A 140 -7.34 31.20 9.64
C THR A 140 -6.32 30.29 10.33
N VAL A 141 -6.39 28.98 10.10
CA VAL A 141 -5.44 28.03 10.70
C VAL A 141 -4.04 28.21 10.14
N TRP A 142 -3.93 28.51 8.84
CA TRP A 142 -2.65 28.79 8.19
C TRP A 142 -1.95 29.99 8.84
N GLN A 143 -2.68 31.09 9.05
CA GLN A 143 -2.15 32.29 9.73
C GLN A 143 -1.73 32.00 11.17
N GLN A 144 -2.52 31.20 11.91
CA GLN A 144 -2.17 30.79 13.27
C GLN A 144 -0.86 30.00 13.30
N LEU A 145 -0.72 28.98 12.44
CA LEU A 145 0.50 28.17 12.34
C LEU A 145 1.71 29.03 11.96
N ARG A 146 1.57 29.89 10.95
CA ARG A 146 2.65 30.77 10.47
C ARG A 146 3.19 31.71 11.55
N ALA A 147 2.37 32.08 12.53
CA ALA A 147 2.77 32.93 13.65
C ALA A 147 3.48 32.17 14.79
N MET A 148 3.53 30.83 14.76
CA MET A 148 4.15 30.02 15.81
C MET A 148 5.66 29.86 15.57
N ALA A 149 6.48 30.10 16.60
CA ALA A 149 7.93 29.89 16.53
C ALA A 149 8.32 28.41 16.31
N ASN A 150 7.43 27.48 16.64
CA ASN A 150 7.62 26.03 16.48
C ASN A 150 7.30 25.53 15.06
N VAL A 151 6.87 26.39 14.13
CA VAL A 151 6.44 26.03 12.77
C VAL A 151 7.45 26.54 11.75
N GLY A 152 7.93 25.63 10.90
CA GLY A 152 8.90 25.85 9.83
C GLY A 152 8.21 26.03 8.48
N GLU A 153 8.66 25.28 7.47
CA GLU A 153 8.00 25.30 6.17
C GLU A 153 6.58 24.73 6.25
N MET A 154 5.65 25.34 5.52
CA MET A 154 4.27 24.90 5.46
C MET A 154 3.89 24.44 4.06
N THR A 155 3.17 23.32 3.98
CA THR A 155 2.61 22.77 2.75
C THR A 155 1.13 22.47 2.95
N LEU A 156 0.30 22.87 1.99
CA LEU A 156 -1.12 22.50 2.00
C LEU A 156 -1.27 21.06 1.53
N MET A 157 -1.97 20.24 2.31
CA MET A 157 -2.15 18.82 2.01
C MET A 157 -3.63 18.47 1.89
N SER A 158 -3.98 17.63 0.92
CA SER A 158 -5.24 16.91 0.92
C SER A 158 -5.06 15.50 0.38
N HIS A 159 -6.14 14.72 0.30
CA HIS A 159 -6.11 13.36 -0.23
C HIS A 159 -7.41 13.08 -0.99
N PHE A 160 -7.27 12.66 -2.25
CA PHE A 160 -8.42 12.32 -3.08
C PHE A 160 -9.06 11.01 -2.64
N ALA A 161 -10.40 10.96 -2.69
CA ALA A 161 -11.19 9.79 -2.38
C ALA A 161 -11.42 8.89 -3.60
N GLU A 162 -11.50 9.47 -4.80
CA GLU A 162 -11.99 8.82 -6.02
C GLU A 162 -11.07 9.08 -7.23
N ALA A 163 -9.76 9.28 -7.00
CA ALA A 163 -8.81 9.64 -8.06
C ALA A 163 -8.58 8.54 -9.10
N GLU A 164 -9.12 7.34 -8.88
CA GLU A 164 -9.21 6.27 -9.87
C GLU A 164 -10.21 6.56 -11.00
N HIS A 165 -11.15 7.49 -10.78
CA HIS A 165 -12.08 7.94 -11.80
C HIS A 165 -11.55 9.19 -12.53
N PRO A 166 -11.71 9.29 -13.87
CA PRO A 166 -11.25 10.45 -14.64
C PRO A 166 -11.76 11.80 -14.15
N ASP A 167 -13.00 11.87 -13.65
CA ASP A 167 -13.58 13.11 -13.11
C ASP A 167 -13.55 13.17 -11.57
N GLY A 168 -13.03 12.12 -10.91
CA GLY A 168 -13.17 11.90 -9.48
C GLY A 168 -12.39 12.88 -8.59
N ILE A 169 -11.52 13.72 -9.16
CA ILE A 169 -10.80 14.75 -8.42
C ILE A 169 -11.47 16.12 -8.47
N SER A 170 -12.40 16.37 -9.39
CA SER A 170 -12.89 17.72 -9.71
C SER A 170 -13.53 18.43 -8.51
N SER A 171 -14.41 17.75 -7.78
CA SER A 171 -15.07 18.31 -6.58
C SER A 171 -14.07 18.60 -5.46
N ALA A 172 -13.11 17.70 -5.25
CA ALA A 172 -12.07 17.88 -4.25
C ALA A 172 -11.14 19.03 -4.61
N MET A 173 -10.74 19.15 -5.88
CA MET A 173 -9.93 20.24 -6.40
C MET A 173 -10.59 21.60 -6.19
N ALA A 174 -11.88 21.74 -6.52
CA ALA A 174 -12.62 22.98 -6.30
C ALA A 174 -12.60 23.43 -4.83
N ARG A 175 -12.78 22.49 -3.89
CA ARG A 175 -12.70 22.76 -2.44
C ARG A 175 -11.29 23.13 -1.98
N ILE A 176 -10.27 22.53 -2.59
CA ILE A 176 -8.87 22.83 -2.29
C ILE A 176 -8.48 24.22 -2.82
N GLU A 177 -8.94 24.60 -4.01
CA GLU A 177 -8.71 25.97 -4.53
C GLU A 177 -9.41 27.01 -3.66
N GLN A 178 -10.65 26.76 -3.22
CA GLN A 178 -11.32 27.62 -2.25
C GLN A 178 -10.51 27.76 -0.95
N ALA A 179 -9.99 26.64 -0.43
CA ALA A 179 -9.17 26.64 0.78
C ALA A 179 -7.83 27.38 0.62
N ALA A 180 -7.29 27.40 -0.61
CA ALA A 180 -6.00 27.99 -0.93
C ALA A 180 -6.12 29.44 -1.42
N GLU A 181 -7.32 30.01 -1.49
CA GLU A 181 -7.54 31.39 -1.92
C GLU A 181 -6.75 32.37 -1.04
N GLY A 182 -5.92 33.20 -1.67
CA GLY A 182 -5.03 34.14 -0.98
C GLY A 182 -3.80 33.50 -0.30
N LEU A 183 -3.56 32.20 -0.49
CA LEU A 183 -2.39 31.49 0.04
C LEU A 183 -1.38 31.17 -1.07
N GLU A 184 -0.23 31.85 -1.05
CA GLU A 184 0.95 31.39 -1.78
C GLU A 184 1.61 30.25 -0.99
N CYS A 185 1.29 29.01 -1.35
CA CYS A 185 1.74 27.83 -0.63
C CYS A 185 2.11 26.68 -1.56
N ARG A 186 3.07 25.87 -1.11
CA ARG A 186 3.34 24.55 -1.70
C ARG A 186 2.16 23.63 -1.44
N ARG A 187 1.92 22.69 -2.34
CA ARG A 187 0.79 21.75 -2.26
C ARG A 187 1.22 20.29 -2.43
N SER A 188 0.55 19.41 -1.70
CA SER A 188 0.67 17.96 -1.85
C SER A 188 -0.71 17.33 -1.85
N LEU A 189 -1.19 16.90 -3.00
CA LEU A 189 -2.56 16.37 -3.15
C LEU A 189 -2.53 14.91 -3.62
N SER A 190 -1.70 14.61 -4.61
CA SER A 190 -1.70 13.35 -5.33
C SER A 190 -1.33 12.14 -4.48
N ASN A 191 -2.22 11.15 -4.44
CA ASN A 191 -1.93 9.77 -4.07
C ASN A 191 -1.48 8.99 -5.32
N SER A 192 -1.37 7.66 -5.26
CA SER A 192 -0.94 6.85 -6.41
C SER A 192 -1.79 7.07 -7.67
N ALA A 193 -3.12 7.10 -7.55
CA ALA A 193 -4.02 7.26 -8.68
C ALA A 193 -3.82 8.63 -9.36
N ALA A 194 -3.85 9.71 -8.57
CA ALA A 194 -3.60 11.06 -9.08
C ALA A 194 -2.19 11.25 -9.63
N THR A 195 -1.19 10.56 -9.07
CA THR A 195 0.17 10.56 -9.61
C THR A 195 0.23 10.00 -11.03
N LEU A 196 -0.51 8.93 -11.32
CA LEU A 196 -0.52 8.31 -12.65
C LEU A 196 -1.45 9.01 -13.64
N TRP A 197 -2.61 9.46 -13.18
CA TRP A 197 -3.72 9.77 -14.07
C TRP A 197 -4.15 11.25 -14.06
N HIS A 198 -3.67 12.06 -13.12
CA HIS A 198 -4.11 13.44 -12.93
C HIS A 198 -2.93 14.40 -12.76
N GLN A 199 -2.29 14.77 -13.86
CA GLN A 199 -1.08 15.60 -13.88
C GLN A 199 -1.29 17.00 -13.28
N GLU A 200 -2.49 17.55 -13.43
CA GLU A 200 -2.92 18.82 -12.84
C GLU A 200 -2.87 18.82 -11.30
N ALA A 201 -2.87 17.65 -10.66
CA ALA A 201 -2.87 17.51 -9.21
C ALA A 201 -1.49 17.21 -8.60
N HIS A 202 -0.41 17.21 -9.39
CA HIS A 202 0.93 16.85 -8.93
C HIS A 202 1.53 17.89 -7.98
N PHE A 203 1.41 19.17 -8.32
CA PHE A 203 1.97 20.30 -7.56
C PHE A 203 3.41 20.05 -7.09
N ASP A 204 3.75 20.37 -5.84
CA ASP A 204 5.11 20.32 -5.30
C ASP A 204 5.52 18.92 -4.85
N TRP A 205 4.55 18.12 -4.39
CA TRP A 205 4.80 16.81 -3.79
C TRP A 205 3.71 15.79 -4.13
N VAL A 206 4.12 14.67 -4.72
CA VAL A 206 3.29 13.48 -4.89
C VAL A 206 3.56 12.45 -3.79
N ARG A 207 2.57 11.63 -3.46
CA ARG A 207 2.65 10.62 -2.38
C ARG A 207 2.27 9.21 -2.88
N PRO A 208 3.08 8.60 -3.77
CA PRO A 208 2.83 7.26 -4.26
C PRO A 208 2.95 6.21 -3.13
N GLY A 209 1.93 5.35 -3.05
CA GLY A 209 1.91 4.15 -2.21
C GLY A 209 1.89 2.91 -3.10
N ILE A 210 0.70 2.34 -3.38
CA ILE A 210 0.55 1.06 -4.10
C ILE A 210 1.35 0.91 -5.39
N ILE A 211 1.49 2.00 -6.17
CA ILE A 211 2.20 1.94 -7.44
C ILE A 211 3.70 1.72 -7.26
N LEU A 212 4.29 2.09 -6.11
CA LEU A 212 5.67 1.71 -5.79
C LEU A 212 5.82 0.19 -5.67
N TYR A 213 4.76 -0.49 -5.25
CA TYR A 213 4.73 -1.94 -5.04
C TYR A 213 4.18 -2.72 -6.25
N GLY A 214 3.85 -2.01 -7.33
CA GLY A 214 3.46 -2.63 -8.61
C GLY A 214 2.02 -3.16 -8.66
N ALA A 215 1.11 -2.55 -7.90
CA ALA A 215 -0.32 -2.86 -7.94
C ALA A 215 -1.16 -1.62 -8.26
N SER A 216 -2.36 -1.86 -8.80
CA SER A 216 -3.20 -0.82 -9.38
C SER A 216 -3.94 0.00 -8.33
N PRO A 217 -3.96 1.35 -8.43
CA PRO A 217 -4.80 2.18 -7.57
C PRO A 217 -6.31 1.91 -7.73
N SER A 218 -6.76 1.47 -8.92
CA SER A 218 -8.17 1.15 -9.18
C SER A 218 -8.55 -0.27 -8.73
N GLY A 219 -7.59 -1.07 -8.26
CA GLY A 219 -7.78 -2.50 -8.00
C GLY A 219 -7.91 -3.35 -9.25
N GLN A 220 -7.72 -2.78 -10.45
CA GLN A 220 -7.71 -3.50 -11.71
C GLN A 220 -6.31 -3.43 -12.34
N TRP A 221 -5.59 -4.56 -12.40
CA TRP A 221 -4.24 -4.61 -12.96
C TRP A 221 -4.15 -4.05 -14.39
N ARG A 222 -5.19 -4.28 -15.20
CA ARG A 222 -5.24 -3.85 -16.61
C ARG A 222 -5.03 -2.35 -16.79
N ASP A 223 -5.47 -1.55 -15.83
CA ASP A 223 -5.38 -0.09 -15.88
C ASP A 223 -3.92 0.41 -15.77
N ILE A 224 -3.03 -0.42 -15.23
CA ILE A 224 -1.60 -0.12 -15.11
C ILE A 224 -0.71 -0.99 -16.01
N ALA A 225 -1.26 -1.90 -16.81
CA ALA A 225 -0.48 -2.87 -17.58
C ALA A 225 0.53 -2.22 -18.54
N ASN A 226 0.22 -1.03 -19.07
CA ASN A 226 1.07 -0.30 -20.03
C ASN A 226 2.02 0.70 -19.36
N THR A 227 1.99 0.85 -18.03
CA THR A 227 2.85 1.80 -17.30
C THR A 227 4.29 1.31 -17.14
N GLY A 228 4.51 0.00 -17.32
CA GLY A 228 5.78 -0.65 -17.00
C GLY A 228 6.00 -0.92 -15.51
N LEU A 229 5.02 -0.63 -14.65
CA LEU A 229 5.06 -1.01 -13.24
C LEU A 229 5.14 -2.53 -13.10
N ARG A 230 5.93 -3.00 -12.14
CA ARG A 230 6.17 -4.42 -11.90
C ARG A 230 5.83 -4.80 -10.46
N PRO A 231 5.16 -5.94 -10.24
CA PRO A 231 4.86 -6.42 -8.89
C PRO A 231 6.16 -6.64 -8.11
N VAL A 232 6.24 -6.09 -6.90
CA VAL A 232 7.43 -6.22 -6.04
C VAL A 232 7.39 -7.51 -5.24
N MET A 233 6.24 -7.88 -4.68
CA MET A 233 6.06 -9.10 -3.90
C MET A 233 5.51 -10.24 -4.75
N THR A 234 6.15 -11.42 -4.65
CA THR A 234 5.60 -12.69 -5.13
C THR A 234 5.43 -13.64 -3.93
N LEU A 235 4.19 -14.07 -3.66
CA LEU A 235 3.87 -15.08 -2.67
C LEU A 235 3.77 -16.44 -3.37
N SER A 236 4.71 -17.33 -3.05
CA SER A 236 4.82 -18.67 -3.63
C SER A 236 4.66 -19.75 -2.59
N SER A 237 4.16 -20.91 -3.01
CA SER A 237 4.04 -22.13 -2.21
C SER A 237 4.23 -23.37 -3.10
N GLU A 238 3.91 -24.55 -2.58
CA GLU A 238 4.01 -25.82 -3.30
C GLU A 238 2.79 -26.71 -3.01
N ILE A 239 2.53 -27.65 -3.92
CA ILE A 239 1.55 -28.72 -3.70
C ILE A 239 2.10 -29.72 -2.67
N ILE A 240 1.35 -29.98 -1.61
CA ILE A 240 1.67 -30.95 -0.54
C ILE A 240 0.73 -32.16 -0.50
N GLY A 241 -0.30 -32.16 -1.35
CA GLY A 241 -1.23 -33.28 -1.49
C GLY A 241 -1.92 -33.27 -2.85
N VAL A 242 -2.23 -34.45 -3.38
CA VAL A 242 -3.07 -34.60 -4.57
C VAL A 242 -4.20 -35.56 -4.24
N GLN A 243 -5.42 -35.16 -4.57
CA GLN A 243 -6.63 -35.95 -4.40
C GLN A 243 -7.28 -36.19 -5.76
N THR A 244 -7.85 -37.36 -5.98
CA THR A 244 -8.73 -37.62 -7.12
C THR A 244 -10.15 -37.70 -6.60
N LEU A 245 -10.97 -36.75 -7.00
CA LEU A 245 -12.38 -36.70 -6.66
C LEU A 245 -13.21 -37.40 -7.72
N LYS A 246 -14.28 -38.07 -7.30
CA LYS A 246 -15.35 -38.55 -8.17
C LYS A 246 -16.47 -37.52 -8.25
N ALA A 247 -17.34 -37.67 -9.27
CA ALA A 247 -18.56 -36.89 -9.39
C ALA A 247 -19.38 -36.93 -8.09
N GLY A 248 -19.80 -35.75 -7.59
CA GLY A 248 -20.56 -35.59 -6.37
C GLY A 248 -19.73 -35.43 -5.09
N GLU A 249 -18.44 -35.72 -5.10
CA GLU A 249 -17.55 -35.48 -3.95
C GLU A 249 -17.28 -33.99 -3.73
N ARG A 250 -17.01 -33.61 -2.48
CA ARG A 250 -16.96 -32.20 -2.05
C ARG A 250 -15.60 -31.82 -1.47
N VAL A 251 -15.23 -30.54 -1.61
CA VAL A 251 -13.94 -30.01 -1.11
C VAL A 251 -14.13 -29.09 0.09
N GLY A 252 -13.33 -29.36 1.14
CA GLY A 252 -13.09 -28.45 2.25
C GLY A 252 -14.28 -28.21 3.19
N TYR A 253 -14.12 -27.24 4.09
CA TYR A 253 -15.14 -26.90 5.09
C TYR A 253 -16.44 -26.46 4.44
N GLY A 254 -17.54 -27.04 4.92
CA GLY A 254 -18.90 -26.81 4.41
C GLY A 254 -19.17 -27.40 3.03
N GLY A 255 -18.18 -28.05 2.39
CA GLY A 255 -18.30 -28.65 1.06
C GLY A 255 -18.78 -27.67 0.00
N ARG A 256 -18.32 -26.42 0.03
CA ARG A 256 -18.82 -25.34 -0.86
C ARG A 256 -18.54 -25.58 -2.35
N TYR A 257 -17.67 -26.53 -2.65
CA TYR A 257 -17.39 -27.01 -3.99
C TYR A 257 -17.77 -28.49 -4.08
N THR A 258 -18.42 -28.87 -5.19
CA THR A 258 -18.79 -30.24 -5.54
C THR A 258 -18.24 -30.55 -6.92
N ALA A 259 -17.46 -31.61 -7.05
CA ALA A 259 -16.93 -32.07 -8.32
C ALA A 259 -18.08 -32.56 -9.23
N ARG A 260 -18.07 -32.13 -10.49
CA ARG A 260 -19.07 -32.55 -11.49
C ARG A 260 -18.71 -33.88 -12.14
N ASP A 261 -17.41 -34.10 -12.34
CA ASP A 261 -16.82 -35.28 -12.96
C ASP A 261 -15.61 -35.74 -12.15
N GLU A 262 -14.90 -36.78 -12.62
CA GLU A 262 -13.61 -37.13 -12.05
C GLU A 262 -12.64 -35.94 -12.18
N GLN A 263 -12.07 -35.50 -11.06
CA GLN A 263 -11.28 -34.28 -11.00
C GLN A 263 -10.07 -34.41 -10.08
N ARG A 264 -8.91 -33.94 -10.53
CA ARG A 264 -7.70 -33.88 -9.69
C ARG A 264 -7.63 -32.57 -8.94
N ILE A 265 -7.46 -32.65 -7.62
CA ILE A 265 -7.34 -31.51 -6.72
C ILE A 265 -5.96 -31.50 -6.07
N GLY A 266 -5.30 -30.34 -6.13
CA GLY A 266 -4.03 -30.08 -5.45
C GLY A 266 -4.27 -29.39 -4.12
N ILE A 267 -3.55 -29.78 -3.08
CA ILE A 267 -3.56 -29.13 -1.77
C ILE A 267 -2.26 -28.34 -1.65
N VAL A 268 -2.38 -27.03 -1.44
CA VAL A 268 -1.25 -26.08 -1.37
C VAL A 268 -0.99 -25.72 0.09
N ALA A 269 0.29 -25.58 0.46
CA ALA A 269 0.72 -25.24 1.83
C ALA A 269 0.55 -23.74 2.18
N ALA A 270 -0.63 -23.20 1.92
CA ALA A 270 -0.98 -21.81 2.14
C ALA A 270 -2.42 -21.69 2.66
N GLY A 271 -2.63 -20.85 3.66
CA GLY A 271 -3.97 -20.59 4.18
C GLY A 271 -4.09 -19.21 4.80
N TYR A 272 -5.19 -18.97 5.51
CA TYR A 272 -5.44 -17.63 6.05
C TYR A 272 -4.52 -17.23 7.20
N ALA A 273 -3.87 -18.18 7.87
CA ALA A 273 -2.85 -17.85 8.86
C ALA A 273 -1.50 -17.46 8.21
N ASP A 274 -1.35 -17.61 6.90
CA ASP A 274 -0.25 -17.03 6.10
C ASP A 274 -0.57 -15.62 5.59
N GLY A 275 -1.83 -15.18 5.72
CA GLY A 275 -2.33 -13.91 5.17
C GLY A 275 -3.20 -14.05 3.92
N TYR A 276 -3.42 -15.27 3.41
CA TYR A 276 -4.29 -15.48 2.25
C TYR A 276 -5.78 -15.26 2.63
N PRO A 277 -6.60 -14.56 1.82
CA PRO A 277 -7.95 -14.21 2.22
C PRO A 277 -8.84 -15.45 2.39
N ARG A 278 -9.29 -15.71 3.63
CA ARG A 278 -10.18 -16.85 3.94
C ARG A 278 -11.45 -16.86 3.09
N HIS A 279 -11.94 -15.67 2.76
CA HIS A 279 -13.20 -15.46 2.03
C HIS A 279 -13.03 -15.55 0.52
N ALA A 280 -11.82 -15.77 -0.01
CA ALA A 280 -11.61 -16.01 -1.44
C ALA A 280 -12.50 -17.15 -1.94
N PRO A 281 -13.32 -16.92 -2.98
CA PRO A 281 -14.23 -17.93 -3.49
C PRO A 281 -13.50 -18.96 -4.37
N THR A 282 -14.17 -20.08 -4.65
CA THR A 282 -13.82 -20.93 -5.80
C THR A 282 -13.73 -20.07 -7.07
N GLY A 283 -12.72 -20.30 -7.89
CA GLY A 283 -12.48 -19.49 -9.09
C GLY A 283 -11.41 -18.41 -8.92
N THR A 284 -10.89 -18.20 -7.71
CA THR A 284 -9.79 -17.25 -7.48
C THR A 284 -8.53 -17.74 -8.22
N PRO A 285 -7.86 -16.89 -9.01
CA PRO A 285 -6.77 -17.31 -9.87
C PRO A 285 -5.52 -17.72 -9.09
N VAL A 286 -4.80 -18.72 -9.62
CA VAL A 286 -3.54 -19.25 -9.10
C VAL A 286 -2.73 -19.83 -10.26
N LEU A 287 -1.40 -19.84 -10.17
CA LEU A 287 -0.52 -20.49 -11.15
C LEU A 287 0.05 -21.77 -10.55
N VAL A 288 -0.01 -22.88 -11.28
CA VAL A 288 0.63 -24.15 -10.91
C VAL A 288 1.52 -24.56 -12.07
N ASP A 289 2.84 -24.62 -11.86
CA ASP A 289 3.82 -24.98 -12.89
C ASP A 289 3.69 -24.16 -14.20
N GLY A 290 3.48 -22.85 -14.08
CA GLY A 290 3.28 -21.97 -15.25
C GLY A 290 1.88 -22.06 -15.89
N VAL A 291 1.01 -22.95 -15.41
CA VAL A 291 -0.37 -23.08 -15.91
C VAL A 291 -1.33 -22.34 -14.98
N ARG A 292 -2.09 -21.39 -15.54
CA ARG A 292 -3.12 -20.66 -14.79
C ARG A 292 -4.32 -21.57 -14.55
N THR A 293 -4.71 -21.70 -13.28
CA THR A 293 -5.87 -22.45 -12.81
C THR A 293 -6.59 -21.64 -11.72
N MET A 294 -7.40 -22.29 -10.90
CA MET A 294 -8.22 -21.65 -9.86
C MET A 294 -8.21 -22.40 -8.54
N THR A 295 -8.50 -21.68 -7.46
CA THR A 295 -8.84 -22.28 -6.16
C THR A 295 -10.21 -22.96 -6.22
N VAL A 296 -10.40 -23.99 -5.39
CA VAL A 296 -11.66 -24.71 -5.22
C VAL A 296 -11.99 -24.90 -3.73
N GLY A 297 -13.24 -24.61 -3.36
CA GLY A 297 -13.71 -24.76 -2.00
C GLY A 297 -13.19 -23.67 -1.04
N THR A 298 -13.32 -23.92 0.26
CA THR A 298 -13.01 -22.93 1.30
C THR A 298 -11.51 -22.95 1.64
N VAL A 299 -10.86 -21.78 1.66
CA VAL A 299 -9.51 -21.60 2.21
C VAL A 299 -9.51 -21.93 3.71
N SER A 300 -8.62 -22.83 4.14
CA SER A 300 -8.45 -23.21 5.54
C SER A 300 -7.30 -22.44 6.20
N MET A 301 -7.02 -22.73 7.49
CA MET A 301 -5.97 -22.02 8.24
C MET A 301 -4.60 -22.16 7.56
N ASP A 302 -4.34 -23.35 7.05
CA ASP A 302 -3.01 -23.76 6.61
C ASP A 302 -2.98 -24.33 5.20
N MET A 303 -4.14 -24.52 4.56
CA MET A 303 -4.21 -25.14 3.26
C MET A 303 -5.31 -24.51 2.41
N LEU A 304 -5.06 -24.46 1.11
CA LEU A 304 -6.06 -24.18 0.10
C LEU A 304 -6.00 -25.25 -0.96
N ALA A 305 -7.12 -25.48 -1.64
CA ALA A 305 -7.23 -26.47 -2.70
C ALA A 305 -7.31 -25.78 -4.06
N VAL A 306 -6.68 -26.39 -5.07
CA VAL A 306 -6.62 -25.87 -6.45
C VAL A 306 -7.02 -26.96 -7.44
N ASP A 307 -7.62 -26.55 -8.56
CA ASP A 307 -7.96 -27.46 -9.66
C ASP A 307 -6.71 -27.83 -10.46
N LEU A 308 -6.40 -29.13 -10.55
CA LEU A 308 -5.28 -29.66 -11.32
C LEU A 308 -5.69 -30.27 -12.66
N THR A 309 -6.96 -30.18 -13.04
CA THR A 309 -7.44 -30.58 -14.38
C THR A 309 -6.59 -29.97 -15.51
N PRO A 310 -6.27 -28.65 -15.52
CA PRO A 310 -5.41 -28.08 -16.55
C PRO A 310 -3.92 -28.42 -16.36
N CYS A 311 -3.53 -29.07 -15.26
CA CYS A 311 -2.15 -29.30 -14.85
C CYS A 311 -1.85 -30.81 -14.70
N PRO A 312 -1.88 -31.62 -15.78
CA PRO A 312 -1.79 -33.07 -15.69
C PRO A 312 -0.49 -33.57 -15.07
N GLN A 313 0.61 -32.83 -15.23
CA GLN A 313 1.93 -33.20 -14.69
C GLN A 313 2.17 -32.70 -13.25
N ALA A 314 1.27 -31.89 -12.69
CA ALA A 314 1.43 -31.37 -11.33
C ALA A 314 1.32 -32.50 -10.29
N GLY A 315 2.24 -32.51 -9.35
CA GLY A 315 2.36 -33.48 -8.26
C GLY A 315 2.85 -32.83 -6.97
N ILE A 316 3.31 -33.63 -6.02
CA ILE A 316 3.91 -33.11 -4.78
C ILE A 316 5.17 -32.30 -5.09
N GLY A 317 5.32 -31.14 -4.46
CA GLY A 317 6.43 -30.21 -4.67
C GLY A 317 6.30 -29.31 -5.89
N THR A 318 5.23 -29.46 -6.70
CA THR A 318 5.01 -28.56 -7.83
C THR A 318 4.84 -27.11 -7.35
N PRO A 319 5.59 -26.14 -7.90
CA PRO A 319 5.50 -24.74 -7.52
C PRO A 319 4.12 -24.12 -7.78
N VAL A 320 3.70 -23.27 -6.87
CA VAL A 320 2.44 -22.53 -6.92
C VAL A 320 2.71 -21.03 -6.71
N GLU A 321 2.25 -20.18 -7.63
CA GLU A 321 2.22 -18.73 -7.42
C GLU A 321 0.80 -18.32 -7.00
N LEU A 322 0.67 -17.77 -5.79
CA LEU A 322 -0.59 -17.27 -5.24
C LEU A 322 -0.87 -15.85 -5.70
N TRP A 323 0.17 -15.02 -5.72
CA TRP A 323 0.23 -13.74 -6.45
C TRP A 323 1.69 -13.36 -6.68
N GLY A 324 1.95 -12.52 -7.67
CA GLY A 324 3.28 -12.08 -8.04
C GLY A 324 3.37 -11.69 -9.52
N LYS A 325 4.33 -12.30 -10.21
CA LYS A 325 4.70 -11.96 -11.58
C LYS A 325 3.61 -12.29 -12.58
N GLU A 326 2.99 -13.46 -12.46
CA GLU A 326 1.99 -13.95 -13.42
C GLU A 326 0.57 -13.78 -12.87
N ILE A 327 0.37 -14.07 -11.58
CA ILE A 327 -0.91 -13.89 -10.91
C ILE A 327 -0.93 -12.52 -10.25
N LYS A 328 -1.66 -11.58 -10.84
CA LYS A 328 -1.70 -10.22 -10.34
C LYS A 328 -2.46 -10.17 -9.02
N ILE A 329 -1.90 -9.51 -8.02
CA ILE A 329 -2.53 -9.38 -6.71
C ILE A 329 -3.90 -8.69 -6.79
N ASP A 330 -4.06 -7.78 -7.74
CA ASP A 330 -5.32 -7.12 -8.06
C ASP A 330 -6.39 -8.12 -8.54
N ASP A 331 -6.03 -9.12 -9.36
CA ASP A 331 -6.97 -10.16 -9.82
C ASP A 331 -7.45 -11.03 -8.63
N VAL A 332 -6.54 -11.35 -7.71
CA VAL A 332 -6.85 -12.12 -6.49
C VAL A 332 -7.75 -11.31 -5.56
N ALA A 333 -7.41 -10.05 -5.34
CA ALA A 333 -8.17 -9.15 -4.48
C ALA A 333 -9.58 -8.89 -5.03
N ALA A 334 -9.70 -8.63 -6.34
CA ALA A 334 -10.99 -8.45 -7.00
C ALA A 334 -11.87 -9.70 -6.88
N ALA A 335 -11.32 -10.90 -7.08
CA ALA A 335 -12.05 -12.15 -6.89
C ALA A 335 -12.53 -12.33 -5.43
N ALA A 336 -11.72 -11.90 -4.46
CA ALA A 336 -12.06 -11.93 -3.05
C ALA A 336 -12.99 -10.78 -2.60
N GLY A 337 -13.28 -9.79 -3.46
CA GLY A 337 -14.09 -8.63 -3.10
C GLY A 337 -13.36 -7.64 -2.19
N THR A 338 -12.04 -7.51 -2.36
CA THR A 338 -11.18 -6.58 -1.62
C THR A 338 -10.16 -5.89 -2.56
N VAL A 339 -9.16 -5.22 -2.00
CA VAL A 339 -8.11 -4.47 -2.69
C VAL A 339 -6.73 -5.08 -2.45
N GLY A 340 -5.82 -4.93 -3.43
CA GLY A 340 -4.44 -5.46 -3.33
C GLY A 340 -3.70 -5.00 -2.07
N TYR A 341 -3.98 -3.78 -1.61
CA TYR A 341 -3.46 -3.26 -0.33
C TYR A 341 -3.70 -4.19 0.86
N GLU A 342 -4.90 -4.76 0.98
CA GLU A 342 -5.24 -5.63 2.11
C GLU A 342 -4.39 -6.90 2.06
N LEU A 343 -4.25 -7.49 0.87
CA LEU A 343 -3.51 -8.73 0.68
C LEU A 343 -2.01 -8.57 0.99
N MET A 344 -1.39 -7.47 0.53
CA MET A 344 0.03 -7.21 0.81
C MET A 344 0.27 -7.00 2.32
N CYS A 345 -0.59 -6.21 2.96
CA CYS A 345 -0.49 -5.91 4.39
C CYS A 345 -0.82 -7.12 5.28
N ALA A 346 -1.60 -8.08 4.78
CA ALA A 346 -2.01 -9.26 5.54
C ALA A 346 -0.93 -10.36 5.65
N LEU A 347 0.20 -10.22 4.94
CA LEU A 347 1.28 -11.21 4.98
C LEU A 347 1.71 -11.50 6.42
N ALA A 348 1.48 -12.72 6.87
CA ALA A 348 1.69 -13.08 8.27
C ALA A 348 3.18 -13.23 8.61
N LEU A 349 3.54 -12.96 9.87
CA LEU A 349 4.92 -13.07 10.36
C LEU A 349 5.55 -14.46 10.18
N ARG A 350 4.73 -15.51 10.08
CA ARG A 350 5.21 -16.89 9.88
C ARG A 350 5.71 -17.15 8.45
N VAL A 351 5.36 -16.30 7.49
CA VAL A 351 5.80 -16.43 6.10
C VAL A 351 7.23 -15.89 6.01
N PRO A 352 8.22 -16.72 5.64
CA PRO A 352 9.58 -16.26 5.37
C PRO A 352 9.58 -15.25 4.22
N VAL A 353 10.34 -14.17 4.39
CA VAL A 353 10.48 -13.10 3.40
C VAL A 353 11.93 -13.01 2.96
N VAL A 354 12.16 -13.10 1.65
CA VAL A 354 13.49 -12.96 1.03
C VAL A 354 13.48 -11.80 0.04
N THR A 355 14.61 -11.11 -0.11
CA THR A 355 14.80 -10.09 -1.16
C THR A 355 15.57 -10.70 -2.32
N VAL A 356 15.15 -10.43 -3.55
CA VAL A 356 15.74 -10.93 -4.79
C VAL A 356 16.17 -9.80 -5.72
#